data_AF-A0A3M2T377-F1
#
_entry.id   AF-A0A3M2T377-F1
#
_cell.length_a   1.000
_cell.length_b   1.000
_cell.length_c   1.000
_cell.angle_alpha   90.00
_cell.angle_beta   90.00
_cell.angle_gamma   90.00
#
_symmetry.space_group_name_H-M   'P 1'
#
loop_
_entity.id
_entity.type
_entity.pdbx_description
1 polymer ?
#
loop_
_entity_poly.entity_id
_entity_poly.type
_entity_poly.pdbx_seq_one_letter_code
_entity_poly.pdbx_strand_id
1 'polypeptide(L)'
;MPESDNGEFNDDVFIVDIDSIQSHGIGAADITKLKANGYYTVASVHGATRKNLLKIKGFSEVKVEKIKEAIQKCLPSASGFITAMELCHQRKRVVRISTGSKQFDSILGGGFQSMSISEVFGEFRCGKTQLSHTMSVIAQLPREMGGADGKVAYIDTEGTFRPERIAQVAERFGVDADSAQENIAYARALNSEHQLELLNTLSREFAAGEFRLLIIDSIMNCFRVDYCGRGELADRQQKLGQFLMRLGHMAEEFNVCVLMTNQVQSDPGASALFAGADGRKPVGGHVLAHASTTRVLLRKGRGDERVAKIQDSPDCPEREATYVITNGGINDPDKKQQATPPFPSNSLRRPPFQHLPPTTSTSARTTRASQTRTPPRSLFLANIPIDTTETHLRHLFGTQLSAGRVERVSFEAVPTKPHPATQGGTGTAGKSKKRKRVTADDLQTTLDDISLPGTYDRQLQKSGGHAVVVFADVPSMEASLKAAFKASSSTRKKGSEIVWAAGLDSSSRLPPLGLQRYLTRTERVYPDRKALLRSVNEYMDVFAQVAETRRREQSRKAAEPDEDGFVTVAHGPRVNSSAREEEYQELVERQKKKSEGLEDFYRFQSRQKRKERQNDLVGRFEEDRKRLG
;
A
#
# COMPACT_ATOMS: atom_id res chain seq x y z
N MET A 1 -30.54 -19.55 27.99
CA MET A 1 -30.99 -18.23 28.48
C MET A 1 -29.76 -17.38 28.74
N PRO A 2 -29.68 -16.14 28.22
CA PRO A 2 -30.76 -15.44 27.54
C PRO A 2 -30.74 -15.69 26.03
N GLU A 3 -31.94 -15.76 25.47
CA GLU A 3 -32.22 -15.71 24.05
C GLU A 3 -31.64 -14.41 23.48
N SER A 4 -30.82 -14.52 22.43
CA SER A 4 -30.47 -13.36 21.63
C SER A 4 -31.74 -12.91 20.92
N ASP A 5 -32.34 -11.86 21.46
CA ASP A 5 -33.39 -11.07 20.85
C ASP A 5 -33.00 -10.77 19.40
N ASN A 6 -33.56 -11.54 18.46
CA ASN A 6 -33.58 -11.19 17.05
C ASN A 6 -34.62 -10.07 16.90
N GLY A 7 -34.30 -8.92 17.48
CA GLY A 7 -34.98 -7.69 17.15
C GLY A 7 -34.70 -7.44 15.68
N GLU A 8 -35.70 -7.67 14.83
CA GLU A 8 -35.80 -7.05 13.52
C GLU A 8 -35.49 -5.56 13.74
N PHE A 9 -34.31 -5.13 13.32
CA PHE A 9 -33.96 -3.71 13.34
C PHE A 9 -34.97 -3.04 12.42
N ASN A 10 -35.95 -2.37 13.03
CA ASN A 10 -36.94 -1.63 12.30
C ASN A 10 -36.19 -0.54 11.51
N ASP A 11 -36.08 -0.74 10.18
CA ASP A 11 -35.50 0.19 9.20
C ASP A 11 -36.31 1.51 9.12
N ASP A 12 -37.38 1.61 9.92
CA ASP A 12 -38.33 2.71 9.96
C ASP A 12 -37.69 4.01 10.47
N VAL A 13 -37.44 4.88 9.50
CA VAL A 13 -37.21 6.33 9.58
C VAL A 13 -35.75 6.78 9.80
N PHE A 14 -34.85 6.32 8.92
CA PHE A 14 -33.58 7.03 8.68
C PHE A 14 -33.80 8.37 7.94
N ILE A 15 -34.71 8.38 6.97
CA ILE A 15 -35.06 9.56 6.20
C ILE A 15 -36.20 10.27 6.92
N VAL A 16 -35.90 11.42 7.53
CA VAL A 16 -36.90 12.25 8.19
C VAL A 16 -37.35 13.35 7.23
N ASP A 17 -38.60 13.29 6.75
CA ASP A 17 -39.17 14.30 5.86
C ASP A 17 -39.14 15.67 6.54
N ILE A 18 -38.85 16.71 5.76
CA ILE A 18 -38.82 18.08 6.26
C ILE A 18 -40.16 18.54 6.85
N ASP A 19 -41.29 17.96 6.46
CA ASP A 19 -42.63 18.29 7.00
C ASP A 19 -42.71 18.06 8.53
N SER A 20 -41.88 17.18 9.08
CA SER A 20 -41.76 16.94 10.53
C SER A 20 -41.42 18.20 11.35
N ILE A 21 -40.78 19.21 10.77
CA ILE A 21 -40.48 20.46 11.49
C ILE A 21 -41.72 21.31 11.74
N GLN A 22 -42.85 20.99 11.11
CA GLN A 22 -44.11 21.68 11.33
C GLN A 22 -44.60 21.52 12.77
N SER A 23 -44.41 20.34 13.38
CA SER A 23 -44.74 20.10 14.79
C SER A 23 -43.87 20.92 15.76
N HIS A 24 -42.77 21.49 15.25
CA HIS A 24 -41.81 22.30 15.99
C HIS A 24 -41.96 23.81 15.73
N GLY A 25 -43.12 24.23 15.18
CA GLY A 25 -43.50 25.65 15.08
C GLY A 25 -43.06 26.36 13.80
N ILE A 26 -42.66 25.61 12.76
CA ILE A 26 -42.37 26.17 11.44
C ILE A 26 -43.63 26.07 10.57
N GLY A 27 -44.03 27.18 9.95
CA GLY A 27 -45.22 27.21 9.10
C GLY A 27 -45.04 26.48 7.76
N ALA A 28 -46.10 25.82 7.28
CA ALA A 28 -46.10 25.06 6.02
C ALA A 28 -45.65 25.86 4.79
N ALA A 29 -45.89 27.18 4.77
CA ALA A 29 -45.43 28.07 3.70
C ALA A 29 -43.90 28.17 3.63
N ASP A 30 -43.22 28.17 4.78
CA ASP A 30 -41.75 28.20 4.81
C ASP A 30 -41.16 26.82 4.48
N ILE A 31 -41.85 25.73 4.85
CA ILE A 31 -41.50 24.35 4.42
C ILE A 31 -41.63 24.20 2.89
N THR A 32 -42.68 24.74 2.30
CA THR A 32 -42.86 24.72 0.84
C THR A 32 -41.72 25.44 0.13
N LYS A 33 -41.22 26.56 0.70
CA LYS A 33 -40.04 27.25 0.16
C LYS A 33 -38.76 26.44 0.30
N LEU A 34 -38.59 25.69 1.40
CA LEU A 34 -37.47 24.75 1.57
C LEU A 34 -37.50 23.68 0.48
N LYS A 35 -38.65 23.02 0.29
CA LYS A 35 -38.85 22.00 -0.76
C LYS A 35 -38.59 22.57 -2.16
N ALA A 36 -39.06 23.79 -2.45
CA ALA A 36 -38.81 24.47 -3.72
C ALA A 36 -37.32 24.79 -3.97
N ASN A 37 -36.49 24.81 -2.93
CA ASN A 37 -35.04 25.01 -3.02
C ASN A 37 -34.24 23.70 -2.83
N GLY A 38 -34.89 22.53 -2.97
CA GLY A 38 -34.21 21.23 -2.96
C GLY A 38 -33.92 20.65 -1.57
N TYR A 39 -34.59 21.16 -0.53
CA TYR A 39 -34.51 20.62 0.83
C TYR A 39 -35.77 19.82 1.14
N TYR A 40 -35.66 18.49 1.04
CA TYR A 40 -36.78 17.56 1.25
C TYR A 40 -36.72 16.83 2.59
N THR A 41 -35.58 16.84 3.28
CA THR A 41 -35.40 16.16 4.56
C THR A 41 -34.86 17.11 5.63
N VAL A 42 -35.03 16.73 6.89
CA VAL A 42 -34.43 17.42 8.04
C VAL A 42 -32.90 17.42 7.96
N ALA A 43 -32.29 16.32 7.52
CA ALA A 43 -30.84 16.19 7.36
C ALA A 43 -30.28 17.16 6.29
N SER A 44 -31.00 17.34 5.17
CA SER A 44 -30.59 18.25 4.10
C SER A 44 -30.52 19.71 4.58
N VAL A 45 -31.45 20.13 5.44
CA VAL A 45 -31.44 21.47 6.05
C VAL A 45 -30.41 21.56 7.17
N HIS A 46 -30.16 20.48 7.91
CA HIS A 46 -29.10 20.42 8.92
C HIS A 46 -27.73 20.71 8.29
N GLY A 47 -27.39 20.03 7.18
CA GLY A 47 -26.13 20.23 6.45
C GLY A 47 -26.02 21.57 5.71
N ALA A 48 -27.13 22.28 5.49
CA ALA A 48 -27.11 23.58 4.83
C ALA A 48 -26.50 24.67 5.73
N THR A 49 -25.66 25.54 5.19
CA THR A 49 -25.16 26.70 5.95
C THR A 49 -26.25 27.75 6.13
N ARG A 50 -26.20 28.51 7.23
CA ARG A 50 -27.09 29.66 7.45
C ARG A 50 -27.05 30.63 6.26
N LYS A 51 -25.86 30.87 5.70
CA LYS A 51 -25.65 31.69 4.49
C LYS A 51 -26.44 31.20 3.28
N ASN A 52 -26.52 29.89 3.06
CA ASN A 52 -27.28 29.33 1.94
C ASN A 52 -28.80 29.42 2.18
N LEU A 53 -29.25 29.21 3.42
CA LEU A 53 -30.67 29.34 3.77
C LEU A 53 -31.16 30.80 3.65
N LEU A 54 -30.31 31.77 3.96
CA LEU A 54 -30.62 33.19 3.81
C LEU A 54 -30.78 33.65 2.35
N LYS A 55 -30.27 32.88 1.37
CA LYS A 55 -30.50 33.16 -0.06
C LYS A 55 -31.94 32.86 -0.49
N ILE A 56 -32.68 32.07 0.29
CA ILE A 56 -34.07 31.74 -0.01
C ILE A 56 -34.93 32.98 0.20
N LYS A 57 -35.66 33.39 -0.86
CA LYS A 57 -36.50 34.58 -0.82
C LYS A 57 -37.54 34.48 0.30
N GLY A 58 -37.54 35.48 1.18
CA GLY A 58 -38.47 35.59 2.32
C GLY A 58 -38.00 34.90 3.60
N PHE A 59 -36.74 34.44 3.65
CA PHE A 59 -36.10 33.98 4.88
C PHE A 59 -35.29 35.12 5.50
N SER A 60 -35.59 35.45 6.76
CA SER A 60 -34.80 36.37 7.58
C SER A 60 -33.88 35.61 8.53
N GLU A 61 -32.89 36.27 9.12
CA GLU A 61 -31.99 35.65 10.10
C GLU A 61 -32.75 34.97 11.25
N VAL A 62 -33.72 35.68 11.84
CA VAL A 62 -34.57 35.14 12.91
C VAL A 62 -35.34 33.89 12.48
N LYS A 63 -35.82 33.83 11.22
CA LYS A 63 -36.49 32.64 10.70
C LYS A 63 -35.51 31.48 10.51
N VAL A 64 -34.33 31.74 9.97
CA VAL A 64 -33.29 30.71 9.78
C VAL A 64 -32.84 30.14 11.11
N GLU A 65 -32.70 30.96 12.16
CA GLU A 65 -32.44 30.48 13.53
C GLU A 65 -33.54 29.54 14.02
N LYS A 66 -34.81 29.95 13.94
CA LYS A 66 -35.94 29.10 14.35
C LYS A 66 -35.99 27.78 13.59
N ILE A 67 -35.73 27.80 12.28
CA ILE A 67 -35.65 26.58 11.48
C ILE A 67 -34.51 25.68 11.99
N LYS A 68 -33.31 26.23 12.22
CA LYS A 68 -32.17 25.45 12.74
C LYS A 68 -32.44 24.86 14.12
N GLU A 69 -33.09 25.60 15.01
CA GLU A 69 -33.52 25.10 16.33
C GLU A 69 -34.55 23.97 16.21
N ALA A 70 -35.52 24.10 15.29
CA ALA A 70 -36.51 23.04 15.03
C ALA A 70 -35.85 21.76 14.50
N ILE A 71 -34.88 21.90 13.57
CA ILE A 71 -34.10 20.78 13.03
C ILE A 71 -33.30 20.08 14.14
N GLN A 72 -32.69 20.84 15.06
CA GLN A 72 -31.92 20.26 16.16
C GLN A 72 -32.80 19.44 17.12
N LYS A 73 -34.07 19.83 17.32
CA LYS A 73 -35.05 19.05 18.08
C LYS A 73 -35.46 17.76 17.37
N CYS A 74 -35.54 17.78 16.04
CA CYS A 74 -35.86 16.61 15.23
C CYS A 74 -34.70 15.62 15.13
N LEU A 75 -33.44 16.09 15.21
CA LEU A 75 -32.23 15.25 15.16
C LEU A 75 -31.31 15.51 16.36
N PRO A 76 -31.69 15.08 17.58
CA PRO A 76 -30.86 15.31 18.78
C PRO A 76 -29.45 14.73 18.62
N SER A 77 -29.35 13.52 18.06
CA SER A 77 -28.10 12.79 17.85
C SER A 77 -27.20 13.36 16.76
N ALA A 78 -27.72 14.21 15.85
CA ALA A 78 -26.92 14.81 14.77
C ALA A 78 -26.13 16.05 15.22
N SER A 79 -26.46 16.60 16.39
CA SER A 79 -25.89 17.87 16.88
C SER A 79 -24.73 17.72 17.88
N GLY A 80 -24.30 16.48 18.18
CA GLY A 80 -23.31 16.19 19.21
C GLY A 80 -22.26 15.17 18.79
N PHE A 81 -21.26 14.98 19.66
CA PHE A 81 -20.27 13.92 19.51
C PHE A 81 -20.89 12.58 19.88
N ILE A 82 -20.64 11.56 19.06
CA ILE A 82 -20.99 10.17 19.35
C ILE A 82 -19.73 9.34 19.60
N THR A 83 -19.86 8.24 20.32
CA THR A 83 -18.77 7.31 20.54
C THR A 83 -18.46 6.49 19.28
N ALA A 84 -17.24 5.97 19.16
CA ALA A 84 -16.88 5.07 18.06
C ALA A 84 -17.76 3.81 18.02
N MET A 85 -18.26 3.34 19.17
CA MET A 85 -19.17 2.20 19.26
C MET A 85 -20.54 2.52 18.66
N GLU A 86 -21.10 3.70 18.98
CA GLU A 86 -22.35 4.18 18.38
C GLU A 86 -22.22 4.35 16.87
N LEU A 87 -21.09 4.91 16.39
CA LEU A 87 -20.82 5.01 14.96
C LEU A 87 -20.73 3.60 14.32
N CYS A 88 -20.07 2.64 14.98
CA CYS A 88 -20.02 1.26 14.50
C CYS A 88 -21.42 0.65 14.35
N HIS A 89 -22.30 0.88 15.34
CA HIS A 89 -23.70 0.46 15.27
C HIS A 89 -24.44 1.13 14.12
N GLN A 90 -24.29 2.45 13.94
CA GLN A 90 -24.89 3.17 12.81
C GLN A 90 -24.38 2.63 11.47
N ARG A 91 -23.09 2.28 11.36
CA ARG A 91 -22.49 1.73 10.14
C ARG A 91 -22.96 0.30 9.80
N LYS A 92 -23.66 -0.41 10.69
CA LYS A 92 -24.28 -1.71 10.36
C LYS A 92 -25.33 -1.59 9.25
N ARG A 93 -25.89 -0.40 9.03
CA ARG A 93 -26.86 -0.11 7.95
C ARG A 93 -26.22 0.05 6.57
N VAL A 94 -24.90 0.12 6.49
CA VAL A 94 -24.18 0.28 5.21
C VAL A 94 -24.38 -1.00 4.40
N VAL A 95 -24.98 -0.84 3.22
CA VAL A 95 -25.21 -1.91 2.26
C VAL A 95 -24.03 -1.98 1.31
N ARG A 96 -23.72 -3.17 0.82
CA ARG A 96 -22.71 -3.39 -0.24
C ARG A 96 -23.39 -3.96 -1.47
N ILE A 97 -23.16 -3.33 -2.61
CA ILE A 97 -23.67 -3.78 -3.91
C ILE A 97 -22.55 -4.49 -4.66
N SER A 98 -22.78 -5.75 -5.02
CA SER A 98 -21.85 -6.59 -5.76
C SER A 98 -21.56 -6.01 -7.16
N THR A 99 -20.34 -6.24 -7.62
CA THR A 99 -19.89 -5.90 -8.98
C THR A 99 -20.28 -6.94 -10.03
N GLY A 100 -20.79 -8.10 -9.60
CA GLY A 100 -21.09 -9.26 -10.46
C GLY A 100 -19.92 -10.22 -10.68
N SER A 101 -18.72 -9.91 -10.15
CA SER A 101 -17.54 -10.78 -10.15
C SER A 101 -17.10 -11.07 -8.71
N LYS A 102 -16.96 -12.35 -8.35
CA LYS A 102 -16.54 -12.74 -7.00
C LYS A 102 -15.11 -12.31 -6.70
N GLN A 103 -14.23 -12.32 -7.71
CA GLN A 103 -12.86 -11.84 -7.54
C GLN A 103 -12.80 -10.34 -7.28
N PHE A 104 -13.62 -9.58 -7.98
CA PHE A 104 -13.68 -8.13 -7.81
C PHE A 104 -14.34 -7.76 -6.46
N ASP A 105 -15.42 -8.44 -6.07
CA ASP A 105 -16.04 -8.24 -4.76
C ASP A 105 -15.09 -8.60 -3.61
N SER A 106 -14.25 -9.63 -3.80
CA SER A 106 -13.27 -10.04 -2.78
C SER A 106 -12.23 -8.97 -2.47
N ILE A 107 -11.86 -8.11 -3.43
CA ILE A 107 -10.92 -7.00 -3.17
C ILE A 107 -11.62 -5.80 -2.55
N LEU A 108 -12.92 -5.59 -2.85
CA LEU A 108 -13.76 -4.52 -2.30
C LEU A 108 -14.43 -4.88 -0.95
N GLY A 109 -14.18 -6.07 -0.42
CA GLY A 109 -14.80 -6.52 0.83
C GLY A 109 -16.31 -6.76 0.72
N GLY A 110 -16.78 -7.22 -0.44
CA GLY A 110 -18.19 -7.56 -0.70
C GLY A 110 -18.89 -6.68 -1.73
N GLY A 111 -18.20 -5.70 -2.31
CA GLY A 111 -18.76 -4.79 -3.32
C GLY A 111 -18.64 -3.31 -2.92
N PHE A 112 -19.28 -2.42 -3.68
CA PHE A 112 -19.25 -0.98 -3.40
C PHE A 112 -20.23 -0.62 -2.28
N GLN A 113 -19.79 0.25 -1.37
CA GLN A 113 -20.53 0.61 -0.16
C GLN A 113 -21.53 1.74 -0.42
N SER A 114 -22.71 1.65 0.22
CA SER A 114 -23.61 2.78 0.37
C SER A 114 -23.06 3.82 1.36
N MET A 115 -23.66 5.01 1.41
CA MET A 115 -23.15 6.15 2.20
C MET A 115 -21.72 6.55 1.83
N SER A 116 -21.33 6.34 0.58
CA SER A 116 -19.98 6.60 0.11
C SER A 116 -19.96 6.86 -1.39
N ILE A 117 -18.97 7.65 -1.82
CA ILE A 117 -18.70 7.92 -3.22
C ILE A 117 -17.56 7.01 -3.68
N SER A 118 -17.83 6.21 -4.71
CA SER A 118 -16.86 5.36 -5.37
C SER A 118 -16.57 5.86 -6.78
N GLU A 119 -15.29 6.07 -7.09
CA GLU A 119 -14.81 6.46 -8.41
C GLU A 119 -14.19 5.27 -9.14
N VAL A 120 -14.66 4.99 -10.35
CA VAL A 120 -14.07 4.01 -11.25
C VAL A 120 -13.51 4.72 -12.48
N PHE A 121 -12.19 4.66 -12.66
CA PHE A 121 -11.53 5.37 -13.74
C PHE A 121 -10.63 4.46 -14.58
N GLY A 122 -10.40 4.84 -15.83
CA GLY A 122 -9.57 4.06 -16.73
C GLY A 122 -9.73 4.45 -18.19
N GLU A 123 -8.94 3.83 -19.05
CA GLU A 123 -8.96 4.10 -20.50
C GLU A 123 -10.28 3.70 -21.17
N PHE A 124 -10.44 4.10 -22.43
CA PHE A 124 -11.53 3.59 -23.25
C PHE A 124 -11.49 2.05 -23.31
N ARG A 125 -12.68 1.43 -23.33
CA ARG A 125 -12.87 -0.03 -23.47
C ARG A 125 -12.33 -0.86 -22.29
N CYS A 126 -12.09 -0.26 -21.13
CA CYS A 126 -11.75 -1.03 -19.92
C CYS A 126 -12.97 -1.63 -19.20
N GLY A 127 -14.20 -1.17 -19.49
CA GLY A 127 -15.43 -1.76 -18.93
C GLY A 127 -16.22 -0.89 -17.95
N LYS A 128 -15.90 0.41 -17.81
CA LYS A 128 -16.60 1.34 -16.89
C LYS A 128 -18.12 1.30 -17.03
N THR A 129 -18.67 1.64 -18.20
CA THR A 129 -20.11 1.60 -18.46
C THR A 129 -20.70 0.19 -18.33
N GLN A 130 -19.91 -0.86 -18.60
CA GLN A 130 -20.38 -2.25 -18.43
C GLN A 130 -20.54 -2.62 -16.94
N LEU A 131 -19.65 -2.11 -16.08
CA LEU A 131 -19.78 -2.22 -14.64
C LEU A 131 -21.02 -1.45 -14.16
N SER A 132 -21.21 -0.22 -14.63
CA SER A 132 -22.41 0.58 -14.35
C SER A 132 -23.70 -0.18 -14.70
N HIS A 133 -23.84 -0.68 -15.92
CA HIS A 133 -25.00 -1.48 -16.34
C HIS A 133 -25.20 -2.75 -15.51
N THR A 134 -24.10 -3.42 -15.13
CA THR A 134 -24.18 -4.65 -14.32
C THR A 134 -24.71 -4.32 -12.92
N MET A 135 -24.18 -3.28 -12.30
CA MET A 135 -24.63 -2.84 -10.98
C MET A 135 -26.05 -2.29 -10.98
N SER A 136 -26.53 -1.67 -12.07
CA SER A 136 -27.92 -1.24 -12.21
C SER A 136 -28.94 -2.38 -12.07
N VAL A 137 -28.57 -3.60 -12.46
CA VAL A 137 -29.42 -4.79 -12.28
C VAL A 137 -29.22 -5.38 -10.89
N ILE A 138 -27.97 -5.56 -10.45
CA ILE A 138 -27.66 -6.19 -9.16
C ILE A 138 -28.25 -5.41 -7.99
N ALA A 139 -28.26 -4.08 -8.03
CA ALA A 139 -28.81 -3.24 -6.95
C ALA A 139 -30.28 -3.54 -6.63
N GLN A 140 -31.04 -4.04 -7.60
CA GLN A 140 -32.45 -4.40 -7.47
C GLN A 140 -32.66 -5.77 -6.80
N LEU A 141 -31.62 -6.59 -6.74
CA LEU A 141 -31.68 -7.93 -6.14
C LEU A 141 -31.73 -7.87 -4.61
N PRO A 142 -32.17 -8.96 -3.97
CA PRO A 142 -32.07 -9.12 -2.51
C PRO A 142 -30.64 -8.96 -1.98
N ARG A 143 -30.52 -8.44 -0.76
CA ARG A 143 -29.23 -8.34 -0.05
C ARG A 143 -28.46 -9.66 0.02
N GLU A 144 -29.15 -10.79 0.13
CA GLU A 144 -28.56 -12.13 0.15
C GLU A 144 -27.85 -12.50 -1.17
N MET A 145 -28.28 -11.91 -2.28
CA MET A 145 -27.69 -12.08 -3.61
C MET A 145 -26.66 -10.99 -3.95
N GLY A 146 -26.29 -10.15 -2.97
CA GLY A 146 -25.36 -9.03 -3.16
C GLY A 146 -26.00 -7.78 -3.74
N GLY A 147 -27.34 -7.69 -3.74
CA GLY A 147 -28.08 -6.49 -4.11
C GLY A 147 -28.45 -5.62 -2.90
N ALA A 148 -29.40 -4.69 -3.09
CA ALA A 148 -29.81 -3.74 -2.06
C ALA A 148 -31.33 -3.56 -1.95
N ASP A 149 -32.14 -4.35 -2.68
CA ASP A 149 -33.59 -4.23 -2.73
C ASP A 149 -34.07 -2.80 -3.08
N GLY A 150 -33.44 -2.17 -4.08
CA GLY A 150 -33.81 -0.80 -4.44
C GLY A 150 -33.61 -0.42 -5.89
N LYS A 151 -34.31 0.65 -6.27
CA LYS A 151 -34.25 1.30 -7.58
C LYS A 151 -32.90 1.98 -7.80
N VAL A 152 -32.61 2.25 -9.07
CA VAL A 152 -31.35 2.84 -9.51
C VAL A 152 -31.61 4.16 -10.23
N ALA A 153 -30.85 5.19 -9.88
CA ALA A 153 -30.79 6.43 -10.65
C ALA A 153 -29.53 6.43 -11.53
N TYR A 154 -29.68 6.80 -12.80
CA TYR A 154 -28.59 6.83 -13.77
C TYR A 154 -28.53 8.19 -14.48
N ILE A 155 -27.49 8.96 -14.19
CA ILE A 155 -27.17 10.20 -14.91
C ILE A 155 -26.11 9.89 -15.97
N ASP A 156 -26.52 9.92 -17.22
CA ASP A 156 -25.63 9.71 -18.37
C ASP A 156 -25.23 11.05 -18.98
N THR A 157 -23.93 11.27 -19.12
CA THR A 157 -23.31 12.43 -19.77
C THR A 157 -22.66 12.10 -21.12
N GLU A 158 -22.43 10.82 -21.46
CA GLU A 158 -21.79 10.39 -22.72
C GLU A 158 -22.74 9.80 -23.79
N GLY A 159 -23.86 9.21 -23.39
CA GLY A 159 -24.97 8.81 -24.26
C GLY A 159 -24.84 7.33 -24.59
N THR A 160 -24.30 6.58 -23.64
CA THR A 160 -23.83 5.21 -23.74
C THR A 160 -24.74 4.24 -22.99
N PHE A 161 -25.74 4.75 -22.26
CA PHE A 161 -26.80 3.92 -21.69
C PHE A 161 -27.62 3.25 -22.79
N ARG A 162 -27.78 1.93 -22.70
CA ARG A 162 -28.53 1.11 -23.67
C ARG A 162 -29.47 0.18 -22.91
N PRO A 163 -30.80 0.40 -22.95
CA PRO A 163 -31.76 -0.45 -22.23
C PRO A 163 -31.68 -1.94 -22.63
N GLU A 164 -31.36 -2.23 -23.89
CA GLU A 164 -31.19 -3.59 -24.40
C GLU A 164 -30.03 -4.30 -23.68
N ARG A 165 -29.01 -3.53 -23.25
CA ARG A 165 -27.91 -4.07 -22.48
C ARG A 165 -28.33 -4.44 -21.06
N ILE A 166 -29.24 -3.68 -20.46
CA ILE A 166 -29.83 -4.00 -19.15
C ILE A 166 -30.59 -5.31 -19.23
N ALA A 167 -31.42 -5.52 -20.27
CA ALA A 167 -32.16 -6.75 -20.48
C ALA A 167 -31.25 -7.99 -20.54
N GLN A 168 -30.13 -7.90 -21.27
CA GLN A 168 -29.15 -9.00 -21.35
C GLN A 168 -28.48 -9.32 -20.01
N VAL A 169 -28.25 -8.29 -19.17
CA VAL A 169 -27.71 -8.49 -17.82
C VAL A 169 -28.79 -9.08 -16.91
N ALA A 170 -30.03 -8.61 -16.99
CA ALA A 170 -31.18 -9.08 -16.21
C ALA A 170 -31.42 -10.59 -16.38
N GLU A 171 -31.31 -11.10 -17.61
CA GLU A 171 -31.43 -12.52 -17.93
C GLU A 171 -30.47 -13.39 -17.09
N ARG A 172 -29.22 -12.95 -16.91
CA ARG A 172 -28.23 -13.68 -16.10
C ARG A 172 -28.66 -13.81 -14.63
N PHE A 173 -29.31 -12.79 -14.09
CA PHE A 173 -29.70 -12.74 -12.69
C PHE A 173 -31.14 -13.22 -12.47
N GLY A 174 -31.82 -13.70 -13.51
CA GLY A 174 -33.20 -14.18 -13.42
C GLY A 174 -34.21 -13.07 -13.13
N VAL A 175 -33.89 -11.82 -13.48
CA VAL A 175 -34.80 -10.67 -13.34
C VAL A 175 -35.51 -10.47 -14.66
N ASP A 176 -36.82 -10.24 -14.60
CA ASP A 176 -37.60 -9.85 -15.78
C ASP A 176 -37.06 -8.55 -16.39
N ALA A 177 -36.90 -8.52 -17.71
CA ALA A 177 -36.22 -7.43 -18.41
C ALA A 177 -36.98 -6.11 -18.31
N ASP A 178 -38.31 -6.15 -18.45
CA ASP A 178 -39.16 -4.96 -18.40
C ASP A 178 -39.19 -4.40 -16.97
N SER A 179 -39.35 -5.27 -15.98
CA SER A 179 -39.27 -4.91 -14.56
C SER A 179 -37.90 -4.30 -14.19
N ALA A 180 -36.80 -4.87 -14.71
CA ALA A 180 -35.45 -4.36 -14.48
C ALA A 180 -35.25 -2.95 -15.06
N GLN A 181 -35.88 -2.66 -16.21
CA GLN A 181 -35.80 -1.35 -16.86
C GLN A 181 -36.69 -0.31 -16.17
N GLU A 182 -37.89 -0.67 -15.74
CA GLU A 182 -38.81 0.23 -15.03
C GLU A 182 -38.23 0.73 -13.70
N ASN A 183 -37.42 -0.09 -13.04
CA ASN A 183 -36.74 0.25 -11.80
C ASN A 183 -35.48 1.13 -11.96
N ILE A 184 -35.16 1.57 -13.19
CA ILE A 184 -34.03 2.46 -13.47
C ILE A 184 -34.54 3.83 -13.92
N ALA A 185 -34.41 4.82 -13.04
CA ALA A 185 -34.64 6.23 -13.38
C ALA A 185 -33.43 6.77 -14.17
N TYR A 186 -33.64 7.04 -15.46
CA TYR A 186 -32.59 7.51 -16.37
C TYR A 186 -32.75 8.99 -16.71
N ALA A 187 -31.64 9.74 -16.67
CA ALA A 187 -31.59 11.12 -17.12
C ALA A 187 -30.32 11.40 -17.94
N ARG A 188 -30.50 12.17 -19.03
CA ARG A 188 -29.42 12.61 -19.91
C ARG A 188 -28.99 14.04 -19.53
N ALA A 189 -27.82 14.19 -18.93
CA ALA A 189 -27.25 15.51 -18.69
C ALA A 189 -26.55 16.03 -19.95
N LEU A 190 -26.87 17.27 -20.34
CA LEU A 190 -26.34 17.89 -21.56
C LEU A 190 -25.19 18.87 -21.28
N ASN A 191 -25.14 19.41 -20.07
CA ASN A 191 -24.12 20.35 -19.61
C ASN A 191 -23.96 20.21 -18.08
N SER A 192 -22.95 20.89 -17.52
CA SER A 192 -22.58 20.80 -16.10
C SER A 192 -23.63 21.38 -15.14
N GLU A 193 -24.40 22.36 -15.59
CA GLU A 193 -25.48 22.97 -14.79
C GLU A 193 -26.68 22.04 -14.70
N HIS A 194 -27.12 21.50 -15.84
CA HIS A 194 -28.16 20.48 -15.91
C HIS A 194 -27.78 19.24 -15.08
N GLN A 195 -26.51 18.84 -15.08
CA GLN A 195 -26.04 17.75 -14.23
C GLN A 195 -26.31 18.02 -12.73
N LEU A 196 -26.09 19.25 -12.26
CA LEU A 196 -26.38 19.66 -10.88
C LEU A 196 -27.88 19.75 -10.61
N GLU A 197 -28.67 20.26 -11.56
CA GLU A 197 -30.14 20.33 -11.45
C GLU A 197 -30.78 18.94 -11.32
N LEU A 198 -30.25 17.94 -12.03
CA LEU A 198 -30.70 16.55 -11.91
C LEU A 198 -30.52 16.00 -10.49
N LEU A 199 -29.45 16.37 -9.77
CA LEU A 199 -29.29 15.98 -8.36
C LEU A 199 -30.37 16.57 -7.45
N ASN A 200 -30.82 17.80 -7.74
CA ASN A 200 -31.90 18.43 -6.99
C ASN A 200 -33.24 17.73 -7.23
N THR A 201 -33.46 17.25 -8.46
CA THR A 201 -34.64 16.46 -8.81
C THR A 201 -34.59 15.09 -8.12
N LEU A 202 -33.46 14.40 -8.18
CA LEU A 202 -33.25 13.12 -7.49
C LEU A 202 -33.37 13.22 -5.97
N SER A 203 -33.01 14.37 -5.36
CA SER A 203 -33.20 14.58 -3.92
C SER A 203 -34.67 14.42 -3.49
N ARG A 204 -35.62 14.74 -4.39
CA ARG A 204 -37.05 14.52 -4.15
C ARG A 204 -37.42 13.04 -4.23
N GLU A 205 -36.93 12.36 -5.26
CA GLU A 205 -37.22 10.94 -5.50
C GLU A 205 -36.59 10.04 -4.42
N PHE A 206 -35.39 10.38 -3.96
CA PHE A 206 -34.69 9.64 -2.90
C PHE A 206 -35.37 9.79 -1.54
N ALA A 207 -36.14 10.86 -1.32
CA ALA A 207 -36.92 11.02 -0.10
C ALA A 207 -38.01 9.94 0.07
N ALA A 208 -38.45 9.29 -1.02
CA ALA A 208 -39.33 8.13 -0.96
C ALA A 208 -38.65 6.87 -0.40
N GLY A 209 -37.31 6.83 -0.35
CA GLY A 209 -36.53 5.74 0.25
C GLY A 209 -36.36 4.49 -0.62
N GLU A 210 -36.79 4.53 -1.89
CA GLU A 210 -36.76 3.37 -2.79
C GLU A 210 -35.42 3.16 -3.52
N PHE A 211 -34.56 4.17 -3.57
CA PHE A 211 -33.31 4.14 -4.34
C PHE A 211 -32.12 3.66 -3.51
N ARG A 212 -31.23 2.87 -4.14
CA ARG A 212 -30.02 2.34 -3.47
C ARG A 212 -28.72 2.53 -4.24
N LEU A 213 -28.81 2.87 -5.52
CA LEU A 213 -27.65 3.13 -6.37
C LEU A 213 -27.87 4.40 -7.20
N LEU A 214 -26.89 5.29 -7.20
CA LEU A 214 -26.78 6.43 -8.11
C LEU A 214 -25.53 6.26 -8.96
N ILE A 215 -25.71 6.18 -10.28
CA ILE A 215 -24.62 6.13 -11.25
C ILE A 215 -24.49 7.47 -11.96
N ILE A 216 -23.25 7.92 -12.12
CA ILE A 216 -22.90 9.10 -12.94
C ILE A 216 -21.85 8.67 -13.97
N ASP A 217 -22.27 8.50 -15.22
CA ASP A 217 -21.44 8.02 -16.32
C ASP A 217 -21.34 9.07 -17.43
N SER A 218 -20.29 9.89 -17.51
CA SER A 218 -19.17 10.07 -16.58
C SER A 218 -19.19 11.41 -15.86
N ILE A 219 -18.53 11.50 -14.70
CA ILE A 219 -18.50 12.72 -13.88
C ILE A 219 -17.88 13.92 -14.60
N MET A 220 -16.85 13.68 -15.41
CA MET A 220 -16.04 14.76 -15.98
C MET A 220 -16.43 15.18 -17.41
N ASN A 221 -17.35 14.49 -18.09
CA ASN A 221 -17.61 14.78 -19.50
C ASN A 221 -18.10 16.23 -19.72
N CYS A 222 -19.19 16.63 -19.07
CA CYS A 222 -19.75 17.98 -19.19
C CYS A 222 -18.76 19.04 -18.71
N PHE A 223 -18.09 18.83 -17.56
CA PHE A 223 -17.12 19.77 -17.00
C PHE A 223 -15.86 19.98 -17.85
N ARG A 224 -15.54 19.08 -18.78
CA ARG A 224 -14.41 19.25 -19.70
C ARG A 224 -14.77 20.05 -20.94
N VAL A 225 -16.05 20.01 -21.33
CA VAL A 225 -16.56 20.72 -22.51
C VAL A 225 -16.92 22.14 -22.14
N ASP A 226 -17.61 22.33 -21.02
CA ASP A 226 -18.13 23.63 -20.60
C ASP A 226 -17.03 24.59 -20.11
N TYR A 227 -15.93 24.06 -19.58
CA TYR A 227 -14.83 24.86 -19.02
C TYR A 227 -13.53 24.57 -19.76
N CYS A 228 -13.05 25.55 -20.52
CA CYS A 228 -11.96 25.38 -21.47
C CYS A 228 -10.70 26.14 -21.05
N GLY A 229 -9.55 25.48 -21.19
CA GLY A 229 -8.24 26.08 -20.95
C GLY A 229 -7.90 26.29 -19.45
N ARG A 230 -6.78 26.96 -19.20
CA ARG A 230 -6.26 27.16 -17.83
C ARG A 230 -6.98 28.29 -17.07
N GLY A 231 -7.56 29.26 -17.77
CA GLY A 231 -8.21 30.42 -17.16
C GLY A 231 -9.45 30.05 -16.36
N GLU A 232 -10.22 29.07 -16.82
CA GLU A 232 -11.49 28.63 -16.19
C GLU A 232 -11.30 27.45 -15.23
N LEU A 233 -10.05 27.06 -14.97
CA LEU A 233 -9.77 25.91 -14.11
C LEU A 233 -10.28 26.13 -12.68
N ALA A 234 -10.13 27.35 -12.14
CA ALA A 234 -10.59 27.68 -10.79
C ALA A 234 -12.11 27.49 -10.65
N ASP A 235 -12.88 28.07 -11.58
CA ASP A 235 -14.35 27.99 -11.59
C ASP A 235 -14.83 26.56 -11.77
N ARG A 236 -14.20 25.80 -12.68
CA ARG A 236 -14.47 24.37 -12.85
C ARG A 236 -14.24 23.59 -11.57
N GLN A 237 -13.10 23.79 -10.90
CA GLN A 237 -12.78 23.07 -9.65
C GLN A 237 -13.74 23.45 -8.53
N GLN A 238 -14.18 24.71 -8.45
CA GLN A 238 -15.16 25.16 -7.47
C GLN A 238 -16.54 24.54 -7.71
N LYS A 239 -17.05 24.57 -8.94
CA LYS A 239 -18.34 23.98 -9.30
C LYS A 239 -18.33 22.45 -9.15
N LEU A 240 -17.25 21.79 -9.57
CA LEU A 240 -17.06 20.35 -9.34
C LEU A 240 -17.05 20.02 -7.84
N GLY A 241 -16.37 20.83 -7.02
CA GLY A 241 -16.36 20.66 -5.57
C GLY A 241 -17.77 20.76 -4.96
N GLN A 242 -18.58 21.72 -5.41
CA GLN A 242 -19.98 21.84 -4.96
C GLN A 242 -20.82 20.61 -5.35
N PHE A 243 -20.64 20.13 -6.58
CA PHE A 243 -21.32 18.94 -7.08
C PHE A 243 -20.96 17.69 -6.25
N LEU A 244 -19.66 17.45 -6.02
CA LEU A 244 -19.18 16.30 -5.24
C LEU A 244 -19.59 16.35 -3.77
N MET A 245 -19.57 17.53 -3.15
CA MET A 245 -20.08 17.70 -1.78
C MET A 245 -21.57 17.38 -1.69
N ARG A 246 -22.37 17.82 -2.67
CA ARG A 246 -23.80 17.51 -2.72
C ARG A 246 -24.03 16.01 -2.87
N LEU A 247 -23.25 15.33 -3.71
CA LEU A 247 -23.31 13.87 -3.83
C LEU A 247 -22.97 13.14 -2.53
N GLY A 248 -21.93 13.58 -1.83
CA GLY A 248 -21.52 12.94 -0.57
C GLY A 248 -22.62 13.03 0.47
N HIS A 249 -23.22 14.22 0.59
CA HIS A 249 -24.37 14.42 1.47
C HIS A 249 -25.56 13.54 1.06
N MET A 250 -25.89 13.46 -0.24
CA MET A 250 -26.98 12.58 -0.71
C MET A 250 -26.70 11.10 -0.44
N ALA A 251 -25.46 10.64 -0.63
CA ALA A 251 -25.08 9.26 -0.35
C ALA A 251 -25.33 8.90 1.11
N GLU A 252 -24.89 9.77 2.03
CA GLU A 252 -25.08 9.58 3.48
C GLU A 252 -26.55 9.73 3.88
N GLU A 253 -27.22 10.80 3.44
CA GLU A 253 -28.60 11.17 3.81
C GLU A 253 -29.63 10.11 3.40
N PHE A 254 -29.46 9.49 2.24
CA PHE A 254 -30.43 8.53 1.70
C PHE A 254 -29.92 7.08 1.77
N ASN A 255 -28.73 6.84 2.35
CA ASN A 255 -28.08 5.53 2.38
C ASN A 255 -28.01 4.89 0.97
N VAL A 256 -27.50 5.68 0.01
CA VAL A 256 -27.33 5.32 -1.40
C VAL A 256 -25.85 5.07 -1.71
N CYS A 257 -25.55 4.08 -2.54
CA CYS A 257 -24.23 3.90 -3.13
C CYS A 257 -24.06 4.84 -4.33
N VAL A 258 -23.03 5.69 -4.33
CA VAL A 258 -22.75 6.58 -5.47
C VAL A 258 -21.56 6.02 -6.25
N LEU A 259 -21.80 5.64 -7.50
CA LEU A 259 -20.77 5.17 -8.42
C LEU A 259 -20.55 6.19 -9.54
N MET A 260 -19.36 6.75 -9.61
CA MET A 260 -18.96 7.67 -10.66
C MET A 260 -17.97 7.00 -11.60
N THR A 261 -18.16 7.14 -12.90
CA THR A 261 -17.13 6.77 -13.86
C THR A 261 -16.29 8.00 -14.22
N ASN A 262 -15.00 7.79 -14.43
CA ASN A 262 -14.10 8.86 -14.85
C ASN A 262 -13.14 8.41 -15.96
N GLN A 263 -12.66 9.38 -16.72
CA GLN A 263 -11.71 9.20 -17.79
C GLN A 263 -10.28 9.49 -17.30
N VAL A 264 -9.30 9.00 -18.05
CA VAL A 264 -7.87 9.28 -17.81
C VAL A 264 -7.31 10.20 -18.88
N GLN A 265 -6.29 10.96 -18.52
CA GLN A 265 -5.50 11.78 -19.44
C GLN A 265 -4.04 11.32 -19.42
N SER A 266 -3.38 11.42 -20.56
CA SER A 266 -1.93 11.27 -20.66
C SER A 266 -1.22 12.44 -19.99
N ASP A 267 -0.10 12.17 -19.33
CA ASP A 267 0.79 13.20 -18.78
C ASP A 267 2.05 13.32 -19.65
N PRO A 268 2.03 14.14 -20.72
CA PRO A 268 3.16 14.28 -21.63
C PRO A 268 4.38 14.98 -21.00
N GLY A 269 4.23 15.58 -19.81
CA GLY A 269 5.32 16.25 -19.09
C GLY A 269 6.01 15.38 -18.04
N ALA A 270 5.45 14.22 -17.69
CA ALA A 270 6.10 13.29 -16.78
C ALA A 270 7.26 12.59 -17.51
N SER A 271 8.50 12.92 -17.14
CA SER A 271 9.67 12.14 -17.57
C SER A 271 9.43 10.67 -17.22
N ALA A 272 9.79 9.74 -18.14
CA ALA A 272 9.54 8.30 -17.99
C ALA A 272 10.10 7.70 -16.68
N LEU A 273 11.00 8.43 -16.01
CA LEU A 273 11.58 8.09 -14.70
C LEU A 273 10.64 8.39 -13.50
N PHE A 274 9.64 9.26 -13.66
CA PHE A 274 8.69 9.69 -12.61
C PHE A 274 7.23 9.41 -12.96
N ALA A 275 6.95 8.91 -14.16
CA ALA A 275 5.66 8.32 -14.48
C ALA A 275 5.46 7.10 -13.58
N GLY A 276 4.39 7.06 -12.77
CA GLY A 276 3.99 5.83 -12.09
C GLY A 276 3.82 4.70 -13.10
N ALA A 277 3.81 3.43 -12.65
CA ALA A 277 3.86 2.25 -13.54
C ALA A 277 2.86 2.25 -14.73
N ASP A 278 1.76 3.03 -14.67
CA ASP A 278 0.78 3.20 -15.75
C ASP A 278 0.82 4.56 -16.48
N GLY A 279 1.62 5.55 -16.04
CA GLY A 279 1.86 6.84 -16.71
C GLY A 279 0.62 7.73 -16.97
N ARG A 280 -0.54 7.37 -16.41
CA ARG A 280 -1.85 7.97 -16.68
C ARG A 280 -2.43 8.53 -15.40
N LYS A 281 -3.08 9.69 -15.50
CA LYS A 281 -3.73 10.34 -14.36
C LYS A 281 -5.24 10.47 -14.61
N PRO A 282 -6.10 10.20 -13.61
CA PRO A 282 -7.53 10.49 -13.71
C PRO A 282 -7.76 12.00 -13.83
N VAL A 283 -8.82 12.37 -14.55
CA VAL A 283 -9.21 13.78 -14.76
C VAL A 283 -9.94 14.33 -13.53
N GLY A 284 -9.83 15.64 -13.23
CA GLY A 284 -10.52 16.29 -12.11
C GLY A 284 -9.61 16.67 -10.94
N GLY A 285 -8.36 16.19 -10.94
CA GLY A 285 -7.32 16.60 -10.00
C GLY A 285 -7.64 16.24 -8.55
N HIS A 286 -7.08 17.01 -7.61
CA HIS A 286 -7.17 16.72 -6.18
C HIS A 286 -8.58 16.84 -5.61
N VAL A 287 -9.42 17.72 -6.18
CA VAL A 287 -10.81 17.91 -5.70
C VAL A 287 -11.60 16.61 -5.81
N LEU A 288 -11.53 15.94 -6.98
CA LEU A 288 -12.19 14.65 -7.18
C LEU A 288 -11.54 13.53 -6.36
N ALA A 289 -10.20 13.54 -6.26
CA ALA A 289 -9.46 12.54 -5.51
C ALA A 289 -9.81 12.54 -4.01
N HIS A 290 -9.97 13.71 -3.39
CA HIS A 290 -10.33 13.81 -1.97
C HIS A 290 -11.80 13.54 -1.69
N ALA A 291 -12.70 13.84 -2.63
CA ALA A 291 -14.12 13.59 -2.45
C ALA A 291 -14.49 12.10 -2.63
N SER A 292 -13.72 11.37 -3.43
CA SER A 292 -13.95 9.94 -3.70
C SER A 292 -13.36 9.11 -2.57
N THR A 293 -14.20 8.35 -1.86
CA THR A 293 -13.76 7.52 -0.73
C THR A 293 -13.00 6.28 -1.22
N THR A 294 -13.50 5.64 -2.27
CA THR A 294 -12.88 4.45 -2.88
C THR A 294 -12.63 4.72 -4.35
N ARG A 295 -11.40 4.47 -4.80
CA ARG A 295 -10.95 4.75 -6.17
C ARG A 295 -10.39 3.48 -6.81
N VAL A 296 -10.99 3.07 -7.93
CA VAL A 296 -10.63 1.84 -8.63
C VAL A 296 -10.16 2.15 -10.05
N LEU A 297 -8.93 1.76 -10.37
CA LEU A 297 -8.37 1.80 -11.72
C LEU A 297 -8.77 0.55 -12.49
N LEU A 298 -9.43 0.73 -13.64
CA LEU A 298 -9.70 -0.33 -14.60
C LEU A 298 -8.74 -0.25 -15.79
N ARG A 299 -8.03 -1.35 -16.03
CA ARG A 299 -7.11 -1.49 -17.16
C ARG A 299 -7.38 -2.76 -17.98
N LYS A 300 -6.94 -2.75 -19.23
CA LYS A 300 -7.03 -3.93 -20.11
C LYS A 300 -6.06 -5.01 -19.64
N GLY A 301 -6.55 -6.23 -19.50
CA GLY A 301 -5.74 -7.42 -19.23
C GLY A 301 -5.30 -8.10 -20.52
N ARG A 302 -5.01 -9.40 -20.43
CA ARG A 302 -4.67 -10.22 -21.60
C ARG A 302 -5.94 -10.74 -22.28
N GLY A 303 -6.05 -10.55 -23.59
CA GLY A 303 -7.24 -10.97 -24.35
C GLY A 303 -8.50 -10.24 -23.88
N ASP A 304 -9.52 -11.00 -23.50
CA ASP A 304 -10.81 -10.48 -23.04
C ASP A 304 -10.85 -10.14 -21.54
N GLU A 305 -9.78 -10.46 -20.82
CA GLU A 305 -9.66 -10.11 -19.40
C GLU A 305 -9.44 -8.61 -19.20
N ARG A 306 -9.89 -8.14 -18.04
CA ARG A 306 -9.70 -6.79 -17.52
C ARG A 306 -9.20 -6.90 -16.08
N VAL A 307 -8.48 -5.88 -15.63
CA VAL A 307 -7.94 -5.83 -14.28
C VAL A 307 -8.50 -4.61 -13.57
N ALA A 308 -9.05 -4.82 -12.37
CA ALA A 308 -9.44 -3.79 -11.44
C ALA A 308 -8.40 -3.68 -10.33
N LYS A 309 -7.91 -2.47 -10.07
CA LYS A 309 -6.96 -2.18 -9.00
C LYS A 309 -7.52 -1.13 -8.06
N ILE A 310 -7.56 -1.42 -6.77
CA ILE A 310 -7.86 -0.40 -5.75
C ILE A 310 -6.65 0.52 -5.63
N GLN A 311 -6.84 1.80 -5.97
CA GLN A 311 -5.81 2.83 -5.85
C GLN A 311 -5.88 3.53 -4.49
N ASP A 312 -7.10 3.74 -3.98
CA ASP A 312 -7.32 4.44 -2.71
C ASP A 312 -8.61 3.91 -2.07
N SER A 313 -8.58 3.64 -0.77
CA SER A 313 -9.75 3.27 0.04
C SER A 313 -9.38 3.37 1.53
N PRO A 314 -10.28 3.83 2.41
CA PRO A 314 -10.01 3.89 3.85
C PRO A 314 -9.97 2.51 4.53
N ASP A 315 -10.60 1.50 3.94
CA ASP A 315 -10.85 0.19 4.55
C ASP A 315 -10.31 -1.01 3.75
N CYS A 316 -10.10 -0.83 2.44
CA CYS A 316 -9.60 -1.87 1.54
C CYS A 316 -8.12 -1.64 1.22
N PRO A 317 -7.23 -2.63 1.43
CA PRO A 317 -5.83 -2.51 1.04
C PRO A 317 -5.67 -2.52 -0.48
N GLU A 318 -4.58 -1.95 -0.98
CA GLU A 318 -4.25 -2.00 -2.41
C GLU A 318 -4.16 -3.46 -2.89
N ARG A 319 -5.09 -3.82 -3.78
CA ARG A 319 -5.20 -5.16 -4.39
C ARG A 319 -5.69 -5.06 -5.82
N GLU A 320 -5.43 -6.12 -6.58
CA GLU A 320 -5.86 -6.28 -7.96
C GLU A 320 -6.74 -7.52 -8.11
N ALA A 321 -7.75 -7.44 -8.97
CA ALA A 321 -8.62 -8.54 -9.35
C ALA A 321 -8.82 -8.57 -10.86
N THR A 322 -8.98 -9.77 -11.41
CA THR A 322 -9.27 -9.97 -12.83
C THR A 322 -10.75 -10.26 -13.03
N TYR A 323 -11.36 -9.61 -14.02
CA TYR A 323 -12.74 -9.83 -14.44
C TYR A 323 -12.83 -9.87 -15.97
N VAL A 324 -13.96 -10.33 -16.50
CA VAL A 324 -14.26 -10.34 -17.94
C VAL A 324 -15.58 -9.64 -18.21
N ILE A 325 -15.77 -9.20 -19.44
CA ILE A 325 -17.03 -8.60 -19.91
C ILE A 325 -17.71 -9.63 -20.81
N THR A 326 -18.89 -10.09 -20.40
CA THR A 326 -19.67 -11.12 -21.10
C THR A 326 -21.02 -10.56 -21.55
N ASN A 327 -21.85 -11.34 -22.25
CA ASN A 327 -23.23 -10.93 -22.54
C ASN A 327 -24.07 -10.73 -21.26
N GLY A 328 -23.74 -11.38 -20.15
CA GLY A 328 -24.39 -11.14 -18.85
C GLY A 328 -23.71 -10.05 -17.99
N GLY A 329 -22.97 -9.11 -18.61
CA GLY A 329 -22.25 -8.04 -17.90
C GLY A 329 -20.88 -8.46 -17.36
N ILE A 330 -20.45 -7.83 -16.27
CA ILE A 330 -19.18 -8.11 -15.58
C ILE A 330 -19.25 -9.49 -14.91
N ASN A 331 -18.28 -10.36 -15.20
CA ASN A 331 -18.22 -11.70 -14.64
C ASN A 331 -16.78 -12.09 -14.27
N ASP A 332 -16.62 -13.19 -13.54
CA ASP A 332 -15.31 -13.79 -13.31
C ASP A 332 -14.79 -14.43 -14.63
N PRO A 333 -13.48 -14.36 -14.91
CA PRO A 333 -12.91 -15.09 -16.04
C PRO A 333 -13.23 -16.57 -15.92
N ASP A 334 -13.69 -17.18 -17.01
CA ASP A 334 -13.84 -18.62 -17.08
C ASP A 334 -12.54 -19.25 -16.63
N LYS A 335 -12.62 -20.15 -15.65
CA LYS A 335 -11.50 -21.05 -15.40
C LYS A 335 -11.32 -21.81 -16.70
N LYS A 336 -10.37 -21.41 -17.55
CA LYS A 336 -9.78 -22.34 -18.53
C LYS A 336 -9.30 -23.50 -17.68
N GLN A 337 -10.11 -24.56 -17.64
CA GLN A 337 -9.70 -25.85 -17.16
C GLN A 337 -8.59 -26.28 -18.14
N GLN A 338 -7.35 -25.88 -17.85
CA GLN A 338 -6.26 -26.78 -18.12
C GLN A 338 -6.60 -28.00 -17.27
N ALA A 339 -7.14 -29.03 -17.93
CA ALA A 339 -7.34 -30.34 -17.35
C ALA A 339 -6.02 -30.74 -16.71
N THR A 340 -5.96 -30.52 -15.41
CA THR A 340 -4.92 -31.04 -14.56
C THR A 340 -5.51 -32.34 -14.05
N PRO A 341 -4.86 -33.50 -14.28
CA PRO A 341 -5.34 -34.74 -13.70
C PRO A 341 -5.46 -34.55 -12.18
N PRO A 342 -6.40 -35.21 -11.50
CA PRO A 342 -6.65 -35.01 -10.09
C PRO A 342 -5.33 -35.14 -9.31
N PHE A 343 -4.88 -34.04 -8.70
CA PHE A 343 -3.62 -34.01 -7.95
C PHE A 343 -3.82 -34.67 -6.58
N PRO A 344 -2.95 -35.61 -6.17
CA PRO A 344 -3.02 -36.28 -4.89
C PRO A 344 -2.60 -35.36 -3.74
N SER A 345 -3.42 -35.28 -2.68
CA SER A 345 -3.07 -34.64 -1.41
C SER A 345 -2.27 -35.61 -0.53
N ASN A 346 -1.05 -35.23 -0.11
CA ASN A 346 -0.21 -36.05 0.77
C ASN A 346 -0.12 -35.45 2.19
N SER A 347 -0.89 -35.99 3.13
CA SER A 347 -0.86 -35.56 4.54
C SER A 347 0.31 -36.19 5.31
N LEU A 348 1.27 -35.38 5.77
CA LEU A 348 2.26 -35.78 6.80
C LEU A 348 1.67 -35.54 8.20
N ARG A 349 1.77 -36.52 9.12
CA ARG A 349 1.37 -36.36 10.52
C ARG A 349 2.53 -35.80 11.36
N ARG A 350 2.23 -34.87 12.26
CA ARG A 350 3.16 -34.38 13.29
C ARG A 350 3.25 -35.40 14.45
N PRO A 351 4.38 -35.47 15.18
CA PRO A 351 4.45 -36.26 16.40
C PRO A 351 3.41 -35.76 17.44
N PRO A 352 2.83 -36.67 18.24
CA PRO A 352 1.80 -36.30 19.22
C PRO A 352 2.41 -35.44 20.34
N PHE A 353 1.94 -34.19 20.45
CA PHE A 353 2.14 -33.36 21.64
C PHE A 353 0.84 -33.35 22.44
N GLN A 354 0.92 -33.48 23.77
CA GLN A 354 -0.22 -33.68 24.68
C GLN A 354 -1.27 -32.54 24.71
N HIS A 355 -1.11 -31.44 23.95
CA HIS A 355 -1.93 -30.23 24.10
C HIS A 355 -2.38 -29.52 22.80
N LEU A 356 -2.38 -30.18 21.64
CA LEU A 356 -2.92 -29.62 20.38
C LEU A 356 -3.88 -30.60 19.67
N PRO A 357 -4.98 -30.11 19.06
CA PRO A 357 -5.96 -30.99 18.39
C PRO A 357 -5.36 -31.70 17.16
N PRO A 358 -5.75 -32.96 16.89
CA PRO A 358 -5.06 -33.82 15.94
C PRO A 358 -5.63 -33.70 14.51
N THR A 359 -5.53 -32.55 13.84
CA THR A 359 -5.82 -32.48 12.39
C THR A 359 -5.13 -31.30 11.72
N THR A 360 -3.98 -31.52 11.09
CA THR A 360 -3.47 -30.65 10.01
C THR A 360 -2.70 -31.50 8.99
N SER A 361 -3.18 -31.54 7.76
CA SER A 361 -2.54 -32.23 6.63
C SER A 361 -1.68 -31.27 5.80
N THR A 362 -0.41 -31.60 5.61
CA THR A 362 0.47 -30.97 4.60
C THR A 362 0.01 -31.31 3.18
N SER A 363 0.34 -30.51 2.16
CA SER A 363 0.06 -30.84 0.75
C SER A 363 1.21 -30.37 -0.13
N ALA A 364 1.76 -31.27 -0.95
CA ALA A 364 2.78 -30.94 -1.94
C ALA A 364 2.10 -30.58 -3.27
N ARG A 365 2.58 -29.53 -3.95
CA ARG A 365 2.01 -29.05 -5.21
C ARG A 365 3.14 -28.76 -6.20
N THR A 366 3.10 -29.34 -7.39
CA THR A 366 3.92 -28.84 -8.50
C THR A 366 3.26 -27.57 -9.06
N THR A 367 3.79 -26.39 -8.76
CA THR A 367 3.36 -25.14 -9.40
C THR A 367 4.36 -24.70 -10.45
N ARG A 368 3.88 -24.41 -11.67
CA ARG A 368 4.52 -23.44 -12.55
C ARG A 368 4.29 -22.05 -11.92
N ALA A 369 5.23 -21.62 -11.09
CA ALA A 369 5.21 -20.28 -10.48
C ALA A 369 6.04 -19.29 -11.30
N SER A 370 5.65 -18.02 -11.19
CA SER A 370 6.20 -16.82 -11.82
C SER A 370 7.73 -16.79 -11.98
N GLN A 371 8.17 -16.46 -13.19
CA GLN A 371 9.42 -15.80 -13.60
C GLN A 371 10.60 -15.75 -12.61
N THR A 372 11.02 -16.89 -12.09
CA THR A 372 12.43 -17.16 -11.76
C THR A 372 12.78 -18.48 -12.44
N ARG A 373 13.90 -18.56 -13.17
CA ARG A 373 14.35 -19.80 -13.84
C ARG A 373 14.64 -20.87 -12.78
N THR A 374 13.62 -21.59 -12.35
CA THR A 374 13.78 -22.77 -11.48
C THR A 374 14.30 -23.92 -12.35
N PRO A 375 15.37 -24.61 -11.92
CA PRO A 375 15.93 -25.70 -12.70
C PRO A 375 14.93 -26.87 -12.77
N PRO A 376 14.90 -27.65 -13.87
CA PRO A 376 13.92 -28.73 -14.09
C PRO A 376 14.00 -29.85 -13.03
N ARG A 377 15.09 -29.91 -12.26
CA ARG A 377 15.32 -30.82 -11.12
C ARG A 377 14.80 -30.27 -9.77
N SER A 378 13.74 -29.47 -9.76
CA SER A 378 13.22 -28.82 -8.55
C SER A 378 11.79 -29.24 -8.19
N LEU A 379 11.50 -29.33 -6.90
CA LEU A 379 10.17 -29.56 -6.33
C LEU A 379 9.72 -28.35 -5.51
N PHE A 380 8.45 -28.01 -5.64
CA PHE A 380 7.80 -26.99 -4.82
C PHE A 380 7.00 -27.66 -3.71
N LEU A 381 7.26 -27.25 -2.47
CA LEU A 381 6.60 -27.73 -1.26
C LEU A 381 5.76 -26.61 -0.68
N ALA A 382 4.47 -26.86 -0.45
CA ALA A 382 3.57 -25.91 0.18
C ALA A 382 3.21 -26.38 1.60
N ASN A 383 2.84 -25.42 2.45
CA ASN A 383 2.39 -25.68 3.82
C ASN A 383 3.43 -26.46 4.66
N ILE A 384 4.70 -26.07 4.54
CA ILE A 384 5.78 -26.67 5.33
C ILE A 384 5.60 -26.30 6.82
N PRO A 385 5.96 -27.18 7.77
CA PRO A 385 5.97 -26.84 9.18
C PRO A 385 6.79 -25.56 9.47
N ILE A 386 6.34 -24.74 10.42
CA ILE A 386 6.99 -23.46 10.77
C ILE A 386 8.45 -23.65 11.24
N ASP A 387 8.74 -24.83 11.76
CA ASP A 387 10.05 -25.29 12.18
C ASP A 387 10.76 -26.07 11.07
N THR A 388 10.51 -25.76 9.80
CA THR A 388 11.25 -26.42 8.70
C THR A 388 12.62 -25.78 8.50
N THR A 389 13.68 -26.59 8.58
CA THR A 389 15.04 -26.25 8.12
C THR A 389 15.42 -27.06 6.91
N GLU A 390 16.48 -26.65 6.24
CA GLU A 390 17.09 -27.41 5.16
C GLU A 390 17.48 -28.83 5.60
N THR A 391 17.99 -29.01 6.81
CA THR A 391 18.31 -30.32 7.40
C THR A 391 17.09 -31.24 7.45
N HIS A 392 15.90 -30.71 7.80
CA HIS A 392 14.67 -31.51 7.83
C HIS A 392 14.30 -32.02 6.44
N LEU A 393 14.40 -31.17 5.41
CA LEU A 393 14.07 -31.58 4.04
C LEU A 393 15.13 -32.53 3.45
N ARG A 394 16.41 -32.33 3.78
CA ARG A 394 17.49 -33.27 3.42
C ARG A 394 17.26 -34.65 4.05
N HIS A 395 16.86 -34.71 5.32
CA HIS A 395 16.55 -35.96 6.01
C HIS A 395 15.28 -36.64 5.45
N LEU A 396 14.24 -35.86 5.14
CA LEU A 396 13.00 -36.37 4.56
C LEU A 396 13.28 -37.07 3.21
N PHE A 397 13.95 -36.40 2.27
CA PHE A 397 14.19 -36.95 0.93
C PHE A 397 15.35 -37.96 0.87
N GLY A 398 16.37 -37.76 1.71
CA GLY A 398 17.56 -38.60 1.73
C GLY A 398 17.39 -39.86 2.59
N THR A 399 16.87 -39.72 3.81
CA THR A 399 16.81 -40.82 4.79
C THR A 399 15.44 -41.47 4.82
N GLN A 400 14.36 -40.69 5.04
CA GLN A 400 13.02 -41.25 5.28
C GLN A 400 12.36 -41.78 4.00
N LEU A 401 12.55 -41.09 2.87
CA LEU A 401 12.06 -41.54 1.56
C LEU A 401 13.09 -42.37 0.78
N SER A 402 14.36 -42.32 1.18
CA SER A 402 15.50 -43.03 0.55
C SER A 402 15.56 -42.88 -0.97
N ALA A 403 15.22 -41.70 -1.50
CA ALA A 403 14.86 -41.56 -2.91
C ALA A 403 15.64 -40.51 -3.71
N GLY A 404 16.29 -39.53 -3.07
CA GLY A 404 17.07 -38.54 -3.83
C GLY A 404 17.95 -37.61 -3.00
N ARG A 405 19.09 -37.22 -3.57
CA ARG A 405 20.03 -36.27 -2.96
C ARG A 405 19.60 -34.83 -3.22
N VAL A 406 19.33 -34.07 -2.15
CA VAL A 406 19.01 -32.64 -2.21
C VAL A 406 20.30 -31.83 -2.41
N GLU A 407 20.28 -30.86 -3.33
CA GLU A 407 21.39 -29.92 -3.57
C GLU A 407 21.23 -28.64 -2.75
N ARG A 408 20.06 -27.99 -2.82
CA ARG A 408 19.75 -26.76 -2.08
C ARG A 408 18.26 -26.63 -1.80
N VAL A 409 17.93 -25.86 -0.77
CA VAL A 409 16.55 -25.51 -0.40
C VAL A 409 16.42 -23.98 -0.35
N SER A 410 15.32 -23.44 -0.84
CA SER A 410 14.98 -22.02 -0.77
C SER A 410 13.59 -21.82 -0.17
N PHE A 411 13.41 -20.89 0.75
CA PHE A 411 12.13 -20.62 1.45
C PHE A 411 11.50 -19.29 0.97
N GLU A 412 10.16 -19.17 1.10
CA GLU A 412 9.32 -18.04 0.64
C GLU A 412 9.76 -16.63 1.08
N ALA A 413 10.38 -16.50 2.26
CA ALA A 413 10.85 -15.23 2.76
C ALA A 413 12.32 -15.34 3.14
N VAL A 414 13.22 -14.78 2.31
CA VAL A 414 14.42 -14.01 2.68
C VAL A 414 15.18 -13.58 1.41
N PRO A 415 15.56 -12.29 1.27
CA PRO A 415 16.59 -11.85 0.32
C PRO A 415 17.90 -12.57 0.63
N THR A 416 18.49 -13.25 -0.35
CA THR A 416 19.81 -13.87 -0.20
C THR A 416 20.91 -12.81 -0.14
N LYS A 417 21.10 -12.20 1.04
CA LYS A 417 22.46 -11.88 1.50
C LYS A 417 22.82 -12.95 2.54
N PRO A 418 23.84 -13.79 2.30
CA PRO A 418 24.27 -14.78 3.28
C PRO A 418 24.82 -14.04 4.50
N HIS A 419 24.16 -14.18 5.66
CA HIS A 419 24.85 -13.93 6.93
C HIS A 419 25.94 -14.99 7.06
N PRO A 420 27.23 -14.63 7.21
CA PRO A 420 28.26 -15.63 7.43
C PRO A 420 27.96 -16.36 8.73
N ALA A 421 27.76 -17.67 8.63
CA ALA A 421 27.63 -18.54 9.78
C ALA A 421 28.87 -18.33 10.67
N THR A 422 28.65 -18.09 11.95
CA THR A 422 29.69 -18.00 12.97
C THR A 422 30.36 -19.37 13.10
N GLN A 423 31.31 -19.66 12.21
CA GLN A 423 32.25 -20.77 12.39
C GLN A 423 33.33 -20.26 13.34
N GLY A 424 33.27 -20.72 14.59
CA GLY A 424 34.45 -20.78 15.43
C GLY A 424 35.47 -21.71 14.77
N GLY A 425 36.42 -21.12 14.07
CA GLY A 425 37.48 -21.84 13.36
C GLY A 425 38.65 -20.89 13.14
N THR A 426 39.69 -21.06 13.95
CA THR A 426 41.02 -20.48 13.73
C THR A 426 41.59 -21.06 12.43
N GLY A 427 41.40 -20.34 11.32
CA GLY A 427 41.92 -20.70 10.00
C GLY A 427 42.79 -19.56 9.47
N THR A 428 44.10 -19.78 9.45
CA THR A 428 45.11 -18.87 8.93
C THR A 428 44.87 -18.57 7.44
N ALA A 429 44.87 -17.27 7.14
CA ALA A 429 44.69 -16.73 5.81
C ALA A 429 45.87 -17.07 4.89
N GLY A 430 45.56 -17.51 3.68
CA GLY A 430 46.50 -17.56 2.56
C GLY A 430 45.79 -17.21 1.28
N LYS A 431 45.91 -15.95 0.83
CA LYS A 431 46.04 -15.55 -0.58
C LYS A 431 46.20 -14.04 -0.74
N SER A 432 47.35 -13.69 -1.30
CA SER A 432 47.77 -12.41 -1.86
C SER A 432 46.76 -11.79 -2.84
N LYS A 433 46.37 -10.53 -2.63
CA LYS A 433 45.83 -9.64 -3.67
C LYS A 433 46.35 -8.21 -3.49
N LYS A 434 46.88 -7.66 -4.59
CA LYS A 434 47.41 -6.31 -4.78
C LYS A 434 46.49 -5.24 -4.16
N ARG A 435 47.07 -4.24 -3.48
CA ARG A 435 46.37 -3.09 -2.87
C ARG A 435 45.49 -2.36 -3.90
N LYS A 436 44.19 -2.64 -3.91
CA LYS A 436 43.17 -1.86 -4.61
C LYS A 436 42.80 -0.67 -3.71
N ARG A 437 42.70 0.54 -4.27
CA ARG A 437 42.24 1.74 -3.53
C ARG A 437 40.80 1.47 -3.07
N VAL A 438 40.56 1.52 -1.77
CA VAL A 438 39.23 1.32 -1.18
C VAL A 438 38.40 2.59 -1.42
N THR A 439 37.21 2.45 -1.98
CA THR A 439 36.27 3.57 -2.23
C THR A 439 35.31 3.76 -1.04
N ALA A 440 34.63 4.91 -1.00
CA ALA A 440 33.58 5.12 0.00
C ALA A 440 32.45 4.08 -0.09
N ASP A 441 32.14 3.60 -1.30
CA ASP A 441 31.09 2.60 -1.54
C ASP A 441 31.51 1.19 -1.10
N ASP A 442 32.81 0.83 -1.24
CA ASP A 442 33.36 -0.42 -0.71
C ASP A 442 33.28 -0.45 0.83
N LEU A 443 33.58 0.69 1.49
CA LEU A 443 33.44 0.84 2.94
C LEU A 443 31.97 0.86 3.39
N GLN A 444 31.08 1.49 2.62
CA GLN A 444 29.64 1.47 2.90
C GLN A 444 29.08 0.05 2.84
N THR A 445 29.50 -0.74 1.86
CA THR A 445 29.09 -2.15 1.77
C THR A 445 29.59 -2.95 2.98
N THR A 446 30.82 -2.69 3.42
CA THR A 446 31.38 -3.30 4.64
C THR A 446 30.60 -2.88 5.90
N LEU A 447 30.19 -1.61 5.99
CA LEU A 447 29.37 -1.08 7.08
C LEU A 447 28.00 -1.77 7.14
N ASP A 448 27.36 -1.94 5.98
CA ASP A 448 26.03 -2.58 5.85
C ASP A 448 26.07 -4.08 6.22
N ASP A 449 27.24 -4.72 6.16
CA ASP A 449 27.42 -6.13 6.52
C ASP A 449 27.69 -6.33 8.04
N ILE A 450 28.05 -5.27 8.78
CA ILE A 450 28.21 -5.31 10.24
C ILE A 450 26.84 -5.33 10.89
N SER A 451 26.55 -6.41 11.64
CA SER A 451 25.26 -6.59 12.32
C SER A 451 25.47 -6.91 13.80
N LEU A 452 24.45 -6.58 14.61
CA LEU A 452 24.42 -6.97 16.02
C LEU A 452 24.32 -8.49 16.16
N PRO A 453 24.77 -9.06 17.30
CA PRO A 453 24.62 -10.49 17.57
C PRO A 453 23.18 -10.97 17.37
N GLY A 454 23.00 -12.06 16.61
CA GLY A 454 21.68 -12.60 16.29
C GLY A 454 20.93 -13.10 17.54
N THR A 455 19.70 -12.61 17.71
CA THR A 455 18.84 -12.95 18.87
C THR A 455 18.11 -14.29 18.73
N TYR A 456 18.15 -14.90 17.54
CA TYR A 456 17.59 -16.20 17.27
C TYR A 456 18.68 -17.18 16.84
N ASP A 457 18.63 -18.38 17.40
CA ASP A 457 19.45 -19.54 17.01
C ASP A 457 18.94 -20.23 15.75
N ARG A 458 17.66 -20.02 15.43
CA ARG A 458 16.96 -20.58 14.29
C ARG A 458 15.93 -19.61 13.72
N GLN A 459 15.91 -19.49 12.40
CA GLN A 459 14.85 -18.79 11.69
C GLN A 459 13.61 -19.70 11.54
N LEU A 460 12.42 -19.19 11.88
CA LEU A 460 11.15 -19.88 11.66
C LEU A 460 10.50 -19.44 10.36
N GLN A 461 9.78 -20.37 9.74
CA GLN A 461 8.93 -20.11 8.59
C GLN A 461 7.59 -19.53 9.04
N LYS A 462 6.94 -18.74 8.17
CA LYS A 462 5.57 -18.27 8.38
C LYS A 462 4.59 -19.44 8.26
N SER A 463 3.46 -19.35 8.96
CA SER A 463 2.35 -20.29 8.78
C SER A 463 1.91 -20.33 7.32
N GLY A 464 1.74 -21.53 6.74
CA GLY A 464 1.44 -21.71 5.32
C GLY A 464 2.63 -21.54 4.39
N GLY A 465 3.85 -21.41 4.92
CA GLY A 465 5.06 -21.18 4.14
C GLY A 465 5.35 -22.24 3.08
N HIS A 466 6.10 -21.85 2.06
CA HIS A 466 6.54 -22.75 1.00
C HIS A 466 8.07 -22.82 0.83
N ALA A 467 8.55 -23.91 0.24
CA ALA A 467 9.96 -24.16 -0.05
C ALA A 467 10.16 -24.73 -1.46
N VAL A 468 11.23 -24.32 -2.13
CA VAL A 468 11.72 -24.92 -3.38
C VAL A 468 12.92 -25.78 -3.04
N VAL A 469 12.82 -27.07 -3.32
CA VAL A 469 13.90 -28.06 -3.12
C VAL A 469 14.50 -28.40 -4.47
N VAL A 470 15.79 -28.13 -4.66
CA VAL A 470 16.53 -28.49 -5.87
C VAL A 470 17.32 -29.76 -5.59
N PHE A 471 17.15 -30.77 -6.44
CA PHE A 471 17.84 -32.05 -6.35
C PHE A 471 19.14 -32.04 -7.14
N ALA A 472 20.04 -32.99 -6.83
CA ALA A 472 21.30 -33.16 -7.56
C ALA A 472 21.08 -33.47 -9.05
N ASP A 473 20.04 -34.22 -9.40
CA ASP A 473 19.66 -34.53 -10.78
C ASP A 473 18.14 -34.75 -10.93
N VAL A 474 17.67 -34.82 -12.18
CA VAL A 474 16.26 -35.04 -12.51
C VAL A 474 15.77 -36.42 -12.05
N PRO A 475 16.53 -37.53 -12.21
CA PRO A 475 16.13 -38.84 -11.70
C PRO A 475 15.91 -38.89 -10.19
N SER A 476 16.77 -38.22 -9.39
CA SER A 476 16.62 -38.10 -7.94
C SER A 476 15.35 -37.36 -7.55
N MET A 477 14.98 -36.33 -8.31
CA MET A 477 13.73 -35.60 -8.12
C MET A 477 12.51 -36.48 -8.41
N GLU A 478 12.51 -37.18 -9.54
CA GLU A 478 11.42 -38.07 -9.94
C GLU A 478 11.26 -39.27 -9.00
N ALA A 479 12.37 -39.87 -8.57
CA ALA A 479 12.39 -40.94 -7.58
C ALA A 479 11.82 -40.45 -6.24
N SER A 480 12.20 -39.24 -5.80
CA SER A 480 11.67 -38.62 -4.58
C SER A 480 10.17 -38.36 -4.65
N LEU A 481 9.67 -37.91 -5.81
CA LEU A 481 8.25 -37.69 -6.04
C LEU A 481 7.47 -39.01 -6.06
N LYS A 482 8.00 -40.05 -6.73
CA LYS A 482 7.41 -41.40 -6.74
C LYS A 482 7.39 -42.03 -5.35
N ALA A 483 8.47 -41.90 -4.58
CA ALA A 483 8.55 -42.40 -3.21
C ALA A 483 7.56 -41.68 -2.29
N ALA A 484 7.43 -40.35 -2.42
CA ALA A 484 6.46 -39.57 -1.67
C ALA A 484 5.00 -39.96 -2.02
N PHE A 485 4.70 -40.22 -3.30
CA PHE A 485 3.39 -40.70 -3.75
C PHE A 485 3.07 -42.11 -3.23
N LYS A 486 4.05 -43.01 -3.26
CA LYS A 486 3.90 -44.37 -2.71
C LYS A 486 3.70 -44.34 -1.19
N ALA A 487 4.32 -43.40 -0.51
CA ALA A 487 4.18 -43.22 0.94
C ALA A 487 2.80 -42.66 1.35
N SER A 488 2.06 -42.02 0.45
CA SER A 488 0.74 -41.42 0.73
C SER A 488 -0.46 -42.24 0.25
N SER A 489 -0.28 -43.18 -0.68
CA SER A 489 -1.37 -44.05 -1.13
C SER A 489 -1.85 -44.98 0.01
N SER A 490 -3.17 -45.17 0.12
CA SER A 490 -3.84 -45.97 1.17
C SER A 490 -3.48 -47.46 1.19
N THR A 491 -2.64 -47.94 0.26
CA THR A 491 -2.30 -49.36 0.05
C THR A 491 -1.05 -49.81 0.81
N ARG A 492 -0.69 -49.17 1.94
CA ARG A 492 0.54 -49.52 2.68
C ARG A 492 0.28 -50.46 3.86
N LYS A 493 1.08 -51.52 3.97
CA LYS A 493 1.23 -52.39 5.15
C LYS A 493 1.62 -51.55 6.39
N LYS A 494 1.04 -51.92 7.54
CA LYS A 494 0.96 -51.29 8.88
C LYS A 494 2.29 -50.90 9.59
N GLY A 495 3.38 -50.57 8.89
CA GLY A 495 4.71 -50.39 9.51
C GLY A 495 5.62 -49.33 8.90
N SER A 496 5.12 -48.32 8.20
CA SER A 496 5.98 -47.30 7.57
C SER A 496 5.32 -45.93 7.51
N GLU A 497 5.04 -45.39 8.69
CA GLU A 497 4.53 -44.04 8.90
C GLU A 497 5.69 -43.03 8.82
N ILE A 498 5.59 -42.03 7.94
CA ILE A 498 6.58 -40.95 7.87
C ILE A 498 6.19 -39.89 8.90
N VAL A 499 6.90 -39.89 10.02
CA VAL A 499 6.75 -38.89 11.07
C VAL A 499 7.76 -37.76 10.83
N TRP A 500 7.28 -36.52 10.83
CA TRP A 500 8.14 -35.34 10.67
C TRP A 500 9.21 -35.31 11.77
N ALA A 501 10.46 -35.08 11.36
CA ALA A 501 11.65 -35.07 12.23
C ALA A 501 11.99 -36.39 12.94
N ALA A 502 11.28 -37.50 12.71
CA ALA A 502 11.62 -38.77 13.35
C ALA A 502 13.00 -39.28 12.93
N GLY A 503 13.83 -39.61 13.92
CA GLY A 503 15.20 -40.07 13.75
C GLY A 503 16.25 -38.97 13.61
N LEU A 504 15.89 -37.68 13.81
CA LEU A 504 16.83 -36.55 13.79
C LEU A 504 17.46 -36.21 15.16
N ASP A 505 17.08 -36.91 16.22
CA ASP A 505 17.18 -36.39 17.60
C ASP A 505 18.45 -36.76 18.39
N SER A 506 19.56 -37.14 17.74
CA SER A 506 20.79 -37.44 18.50
C SER A 506 22.13 -37.12 17.83
N SER A 507 22.15 -36.68 16.57
CA SER A 507 23.41 -36.36 15.85
C SER A 507 23.41 -35.04 15.09
N SER A 508 22.27 -34.36 14.99
CA SER A 508 22.14 -33.15 14.17
C SER A 508 22.25 -31.89 15.04
N ARG A 509 23.05 -30.91 14.60
CA ARG A 509 23.24 -29.58 15.25
C ARG A 509 21.98 -28.70 15.13
N LEU A 510 20.79 -29.25 15.35
CA LEU A 510 19.54 -28.51 15.28
C LEU A 510 19.26 -27.81 16.62
N PRO A 511 19.04 -26.49 16.63
CA PRO A 511 18.67 -25.79 17.84
C PRO A 511 17.33 -26.31 18.38
N PRO A 512 17.20 -26.48 19.72
CA PRO A 512 16.00 -27.03 20.33
C PRO A 512 14.79 -26.10 20.14
N LEU A 513 13.59 -26.68 20.12
CA LEU A 513 12.32 -25.95 20.11
C LEU A 513 11.66 -25.96 21.50
N GLY A 514 10.50 -25.31 21.64
CA GLY A 514 9.75 -25.27 22.91
C GLY A 514 10.44 -24.39 23.97
N LEU A 515 10.39 -24.83 25.23
CA LEU A 515 10.92 -24.05 26.37
C LEU A 515 12.41 -23.70 26.21
N GLN A 516 13.22 -24.66 25.76
CA GLN A 516 14.67 -24.45 25.56
C GLN A 516 14.96 -23.32 24.57
N ARG A 517 14.17 -23.20 23.50
CA ARG A 517 14.28 -22.06 22.56
C ARG A 517 14.05 -20.73 23.25
N TYR A 518 13.03 -20.65 24.12
CA TYR A 518 12.74 -19.41 24.83
C TYR A 518 13.85 -19.07 25.82
N LEU A 519 14.42 -20.05 26.52
CA LEU A 519 15.56 -19.87 27.40
C LEU A 519 16.80 -19.36 26.63
N THR A 520 17.18 -20.04 25.54
CA THR A 520 18.30 -19.63 24.68
C THR A 520 18.06 -18.26 24.05
N ARG A 521 16.82 -17.92 23.69
CA ARG A 521 16.48 -16.58 23.20
C ARG A 521 16.66 -15.54 24.30
N THR A 522 16.18 -15.79 25.51
CA THR A 522 16.35 -14.87 26.64
C THR A 522 17.83 -14.60 26.90
N GLU A 523 18.67 -15.63 26.88
CA GLU A 523 20.13 -15.47 26.99
C GLU A 523 20.72 -14.64 25.84
N ARG A 524 20.27 -14.84 24.60
CA ARG A 524 20.77 -14.11 23.41
C ARG A 524 20.24 -12.69 23.27
N VAL A 525 19.08 -12.38 23.87
CA VAL A 525 18.53 -11.02 23.93
C VAL A 525 19.41 -10.12 24.81
N TYR A 526 20.13 -10.71 25.77
CA TYR A 526 21.08 -10.01 26.63
C TYR A 526 22.51 -10.52 26.35
N PRO A 527 23.09 -10.19 25.17
CA PRO A 527 24.42 -10.66 24.82
C PRO A 527 25.47 -10.11 25.79
N ASP A 528 26.55 -10.86 25.99
CA ASP A 528 27.67 -10.42 26.82
C ASP A 528 28.18 -9.04 26.36
N ARG A 529 28.45 -8.16 27.34
CA ARG A 529 28.86 -6.77 27.09
C ARG A 529 30.08 -6.68 26.18
N LYS A 530 31.00 -7.65 26.26
CA LYS A 530 32.20 -7.68 25.41
C LYS A 530 31.87 -7.96 23.95
N ALA A 531 30.89 -8.83 23.68
CA ALA A 531 30.47 -9.15 22.33
C ALA A 531 29.74 -7.96 21.68
N LEU A 532 28.85 -7.30 22.42
CA LEU A 532 28.15 -6.11 21.96
C LEU A 532 29.12 -4.94 21.69
N LEU A 533 30.04 -4.69 22.63
CA LEU A 533 31.03 -3.62 22.48
C LEU A 533 31.93 -3.83 21.25
N ARG A 534 32.28 -5.09 20.93
CA ARG A 534 33.04 -5.41 19.72
C ARG A 534 32.29 -5.01 18.44
N SER A 535 31.03 -5.43 18.31
CA SER A 535 30.20 -5.10 17.13
C SER A 535 29.96 -3.60 17.00
N VAL A 536 29.76 -2.90 18.12
CA VAL A 536 29.57 -1.44 18.11
C VAL A 536 30.86 -0.72 17.72
N ASN A 537 32.00 -1.11 18.28
CA ASN A 537 33.29 -0.50 17.94
C ASN A 537 33.63 -0.73 16.47
N GLU A 538 33.45 -1.95 15.97
CA GLU A 538 33.67 -2.29 14.55
C GLU A 538 32.79 -1.43 13.62
N TYR A 539 31.50 -1.27 13.98
CA TYR A 539 30.59 -0.39 13.24
C TYR A 539 31.06 1.07 13.27
N MET A 540 31.42 1.59 14.45
CA MET A 540 31.82 2.99 14.62
C MET A 540 33.15 3.29 13.90
N ASP A 541 34.08 2.35 13.88
CA ASP A 541 35.36 2.48 13.18
C ASP A 541 35.15 2.56 11.67
N VAL A 542 34.32 1.67 11.09
CA VAL A 542 34.01 1.70 9.66
C VAL A 542 33.17 2.93 9.31
N PHE A 543 32.22 3.32 10.16
CA PHE A 543 31.39 4.52 9.96
C PHE A 543 32.26 5.78 9.90
N ALA A 544 33.24 5.92 10.80
CA ALA A 544 34.18 7.03 10.79
C ALA A 544 35.02 7.05 9.50
N GLN A 545 35.48 5.89 9.04
CA GLN A 545 36.23 5.76 7.79
C GLN A 545 35.39 6.12 6.55
N VAL A 546 34.12 5.72 6.50
CA VAL A 546 33.18 6.11 5.42
C VAL A 546 33.00 7.63 5.41
N ALA A 547 32.75 8.24 6.57
CA ALA A 547 32.53 9.67 6.69
C ALA A 547 33.78 10.47 6.26
N GLU A 548 34.96 10.06 6.68
CA GLU A 548 36.22 10.70 6.30
C GLU A 548 36.51 10.53 4.80
N THR A 549 36.29 9.34 4.25
CA THR A 549 36.52 9.05 2.82
C THR A 549 35.57 9.85 1.94
N ARG A 550 34.28 9.94 2.29
CA ARG A 550 33.31 10.79 1.58
C ARG A 550 33.68 12.27 1.65
N ARG A 551 34.12 12.77 2.81
CA ARG A 551 34.57 14.15 2.96
C ARG A 551 35.79 14.44 2.07
N ARG A 552 36.76 13.51 1.99
CA ARG A 552 37.93 13.61 1.11
C ARG A 552 37.57 13.54 -0.38
N GLU A 553 36.59 12.71 -0.75
CA GLU A 553 36.10 12.64 -2.13
C GLU A 553 35.35 13.91 -2.53
N GLN A 554 34.54 14.48 -1.61
CA GLN A 554 33.86 15.76 -1.81
C GLN A 554 34.86 16.92 -1.92
N SER A 555 35.88 16.98 -1.07
CA SER A 555 36.92 18.02 -1.17
C SER A 555 37.75 17.88 -2.44
N ARG A 556 38.01 16.65 -2.91
CA ARG A 556 38.69 16.42 -4.19
C ARG A 556 37.83 16.86 -5.38
N LYS A 557 36.55 16.51 -5.39
CA LYS A 557 35.59 16.96 -6.42
C LYS A 557 35.44 18.49 -6.41
N ALA A 558 35.44 19.12 -5.25
CA ALA A 558 35.37 20.58 -5.14
C ALA A 558 36.66 21.29 -5.61
N ALA A 559 37.78 20.57 -5.70
CA ALA A 559 39.08 21.09 -6.14
C ALA A 559 39.39 20.77 -7.63
N GLU A 560 38.54 20.01 -8.32
CA GLU A 560 38.64 19.80 -9.76
C GLU A 560 38.12 21.07 -10.48
N PRO A 561 38.91 21.69 -11.37
CA PRO A 561 38.44 22.82 -12.17
C PRO A 561 37.38 22.37 -13.17
N ASP A 562 36.33 23.18 -13.35
CA ASP A 562 35.32 22.95 -14.39
C ASP A 562 35.92 23.13 -15.80
N GLU A 563 35.17 22.83 -16.87
CA GLU A 563 35.66 22.88 -18.26
C GLU A 563 36.22 24.25 -18.70
N ASP A 564 35.90 25.33 -17.97
CA ASP A 564 36.41 26.69 -18.17
C ASP A 564 37.61 27.07 -17.26
N GLY A 565 38.15 26.13 -16.48
CA GLY A 565 39.36 26.32 -15.66
C GLY A 565 39.15 27.01 -14.31
N PHE A 566 37.90 27.20 -13.87
CA PHE A 566 37.56 27.77 -12.56
C PHE A 566 37.38 26.68 -11.50
N VAL A 567 37.92 26.90 -10.30
CA VAL A 567 37.69 26.04 -9.12
C VAL A 567 36.55 26.62 -8.29
N THR A 568 35.46 25.88 -8.11
CA THR A 568 34.33 26.31 -7.27
C THR A 568 34.74 26.47 -5.80
N VAL A 569 34.77 27.72 -5.32
CA VAL A 569 34.92 28.04 -3.89
C VAL A 569 33.57 27.82 -3.19
N ALA A 570 33.27 26.57 -2.80
CA ALA A 570 32.04 26.26 -2.08
C ALA A 570 32.12 26.72 -0.61
N HIS A 571 31.59 27.91 -0.30
CA HIS A 571 31.14 28.21 1.07
C HIS A 571 29.87 27.40 1.34
N GLY A 572 29.99 26.35 2.14
CA GLY A 572 28.85 25.52 2.56
C GLY A 572 27.80 26.31 3.37
N PRO A 573 26.58 25.76 3.53
CA PRO A 573 25.44 26.49 4.10
C PRO A 573 25.67 26.79 5.58
N ARG A 574 25.44 28.06 5.96
CA ARG A 574 25.39 28.52 7.36
C ARG A 574 24.27 27.81 8.11
N VAL A 575 24.63 26.82 8.93
CA VAL A 575 23.78 26.34 10.01
C VAL A 575 24.19 27.09 11.27
N ASN A 576 23.28 27.90 11.83
CA ASN A 576 23.48 28.74 13.01
C ASN A 576 24.18 27.99 14.16
N SER A 577 25.39 28.40 14.52
CA SER A 577 26.03 28.04 15.79
C SER A 577 26.92 29.16 16.33
N SER A 578 26.37 30.38 16.45
CA SER A 578 27.08 31.53 17.01
C SER A 578 27.64 31.28 18.42
N ALA A 579 27.04 30.37 19.20
CA ALA A 579 27.53 30.01 20.54
C ALA A 579 28.79 29.11 20.56
N ARG A 580 29.14 28.44 19.45
CA ARG A 580 30.36 27.61 19.37
C ARG A 580 31.54 28.32 18.70
N GLU A 581 31.27 29.37 17.92
CA GLU A 581 32.30 30.17 17.28
C GLU A 581 33.02 31.08 18.28
N GLU A 582 32.32 31.62 19.28
CA GLU A 582 32.93 32.38 20.38
C GLU A 582 33.84 31.50 21.25
N GLU A 583 33.38 30.29 21.65
CA GLU A 583 34.22 29.33 22.40
C GLU A 583 35.48 28.89 21.62
N TYR A 584 35.35 28.70 20.31
CA TYR A 584 36.48 28.30 19.47
C TYR A 584 37.47 29.45 19.28
N GLN A 585 37.00 30.69 19.12
CA GLN A 585 37.85 31.88 19.05
C GLN A 585 38.59 32.12 20.37
N GLU A 586 37.92 31.94 21.51
CA GLU A 586 38.56 32.05 22.84
C GLU A 586 39.64 30.99 23.05
N LEU A 587 39.40 29.75 22.62
CA LEU A 587 40.39 28.67 22.68
C LEU A 587 41.60 28.94 21.76
N VAL A 588 41.38 29.51 20.58
CA VAL A 588 42.44 29.89 19.65
C VAL A 588 43.26 31.08 20.17
N GLU A 589 42.63 32.10 20.76
CA GLU A 589 43.36 33.18 21.42
C GLU A 589 44.16 32.70 22.62
N ARG A 590 43.63 31.77 23.41
CA ARG A 590 44.33 31.17 24.55
C ARG A 590 45.51 30.30 24.11
N GLN A 591 45.44 29.68 22.93
CA GLN A 591 46.59 28.99 22.32
C GLN A 591 47.62 29.99 21.75
N LYS A 592 47.19 31.10 21.12
CA LYS A 592 48.09 32.15 20.64
C LYS A 592 48.88 32.82 21.77
N LYS A 593 48.21 33.16 22.88
CA LYS A 593 48.87 33.70 24.08
C LYS A 593 49.85 32.71 24.73
N LYS A 594 49.66 31.40 24.52
CA LYS A 594 50.61 30.37 24.97
C LYS A 594 51.81 30.19 24.03
N SER A 595 51.68 30.53 22.74
CA SER A 595 52.78 30.47 21.77
C SER A 595 53.63 31.74 21.71
N GLU A 596 53.10 32.89 22.13
CA GLU A 596 53.82 34.19 22.13
C GLU A 596 55.05 34.21 23.07
N GLY A 597 55.14 33.30 24.05
CA GLY A 597 56.31 33.17 24.92
C GLY A 597 57.49 32.36 24.35
N LEU A 598 57.33 31.72 23.19
CA LEU A 598 58.38 30.85 22.59
C LEU A 598 59.03 31.44 21.32
N GLU A 599 58.54 32.56 20.78
CA GLU A 599 59.09 33.16 19.55
C GLU A 599 60.38 33.98 19.76
N ASP A 600 60.65 34.45 20.98
CA ASP A 600 61.82 35.30 21.26
C ASP A 600 63.16 34.54 21.42
N PHE A 601 63.13 33.20 21.52
CA PHE A 601 64.34 32.39 21.64
C PHE A 601 65.05 32.12 20.29
N TYR A 602 64.31 32.11 19.17
CA TYR A 602 64.86 31.78 17.84
C TYR A 602 65.32 32.99 17.00
N ARG A 603 65.04 34.22 17.45
CA ARG A 603 65.44 35.45 16.74
C ARG A 603 66.93 35.75 16.84
N PHE A 604 67.58 35.42 17.96
CA PHE A 604 69.00 35.69 18.18
C PHE A 604 69.91 34.78 17.35
N GLN A 605 69.62 33.47 17.31
CA GLN A 605 70.34 32.51 16.45
C GLN A 605 70.20 32.83 14.96
N SER A 606 69.01 33.27 14.54
CA SER A 606 68.75 33.65 13.15
C SER A 606 69.53 34.90 12.71
N ARG A 607 69.76 35.85 13.63
CA ARG A 607 70.59 37.04 13.38
C ARG A 607 72.08 36.70 13.28
N GLN A 608 72.61 35.87 14.17
CA GLN A 608 74.01 35.42 14.07
C GLN A 608 74.27 34.66 12.75
N LYS A 609 73.38 33.74 12.38
CA LYS A 609 73.52 32.93 11.15
C LYS A 609 73.35 33.73 9.84
N ARG A 610 72.79 34.94 9.89
CA ARG A 610 72.78 35.90 8.76
C ARG A 610 74.08 36.69 8.70
N LYS A 611 74.64 37.08 9.85
CA LYS A 611 75.92 37.83 9.93
C LYS A 611 77.11 36.97 9.47
N GLU A 612 77.15 35.69 9.84
CA GLU A 612 78.17 34.75 9.33
C GLU A 612 78.10 34.57 7.82
N ARG A 613 76.90 34.36 7.25
CA ARG A 613 76.73 34.24 5.80
C ARG A 613 77.15 35.49 5.04
N GLN A 614 76.93 36.67 5.60
CA GLN A 614 77.37 37.93 4.99
C GLN A 614 78.89 38.04 4.96
N ASN A 615 79.57 37.67 6.05
CA ASN A 615 81.04 37.67 6.11
C ASN A 615 81.65 36.64 5.15
N ASP A 616 81.05 35.46 5.03
CA ASP A 616 81.48 34.42 4.07
C ASP A 616 81.36 34.90 2.61
N LEU A 617 80.28 35.62 2.27
CA LEU A 617 80.12 36.20 0.94
C LEU A 617 81.15 37.29 0.65
N VAL A 618 81.48 38.13 1.64
CA VAL A 618 82.51 39.17 1.50
C VAL A 618 83.90 38.54 1.33
N GLY A 619 84.22 37.49 2.11
CA GLY A 619 85.49 36.76 1.97
C GLY A 619 85.64 36.12 0.58
N ARG A 620 84.59 35.46 0.07
CA ARG A 620 84.60 34.89 -1.28
C ARG A 620 84.72 35.96 -2.37
N PHE A 621 84.08 37.12 -2.18
CA PHE A 621 84.21 38.24 -3.10
C PHE A 621 85.63 38.83 -3.11
N GLU A 622 86.30 38.91 -1.97
CA GLU A 622 87.71 39.35 -1.90
C GLU A 622 88.68 38.33 -2.52
N GLU A 623 88.42 37.03 -2.35
CA GLU A 623 89.17 35.95 -3.01
C GLU A 623 88.99 35.98 -4.53
N ASP A 624 87.76 36.18 -5.03
CA ASP A 624 87.49 36.31 -6.46
C ASP A 624 88.07 37.61 -7.04
N ARG A 625 88.08 38.71 -6.27
CA ARG A 625 88.75 39.96 -6.67
C ARG A 625 90.27 39.81 -6.76
N LYS A 626 90.89 38.96 -5.92
CA LYS A 626 92.33 38.61 -6.02
C LYS A 626 92.64 37.64 -7.17
N ARG A 627 91.65 36.92 -7.70
CA ARG A 627 91.79 36.03 -8.88
C ARG A 627 91.60 36.76 -10.21
N LEU A 628 91.00 37.94 -10.21
CA LEU A 628 90.70 38.77 -11.39
C LEU A 628 91.50 40.08 -11.45
N GLY A 629 92.52 40.24 -10.60
CA GLY A 629 93.46 41.36 -10.59
C GLY A 629 94.85 40.97 -11.07
#